data_AF-A0A7V7TYA5-F1
#
_entry.id   AF-A0A7V7TYA5-F1
#
_cell.length_a   1.000
_cell.length_b   1.000
_cell.length_c   1.000
_cell.angle_alpha   90.00
_cell.angle_beta   90.00
_cell.angle_gamma   90.00
#
_symmetry.space_group_name_H-M   'P 1'
#
loop_
_entity.id
_entity.type
_entity.pdbx_description
1 polymer ?
#
loop_
_entity_poly.entity_id
_entity_poly.type
_entity_poly.pdbx_seq_one_letter_code
_entity_poly.pdbx_strand_id
1 'polypeptide(L)'
;MKRTKGARFNASKRLETRDRKRTATTAYASAAVIILTLIPAFLPSPPFIVGAINLTTVAFSLLILASSLLQTSSADPVKADQFQRCALEINSLRRELRGLVDFDEGTVARYSARYDDILRSYNINHDDVDNEKYRLEHPDEFPAFTAEEDKSARRDVNKQKAAFELATSAIISLTAGIAAAAAAAASPFGERLVELVKRLLSQ
;
A
#
# COMPACT_ATOMS: atom_id res chain seq x y z
N MET A 1 -19.33 11.70 -17.89
CA MET A 1 -19.15 12.45 -16.61
C MET A 1 -19.30 11.60 -15.34
N LYS A 2 -20.43 10.92 -15.08
CA LYS A 2 -20.66 10.15 -13.82
C LYS A 2 -19.60 9.07 -13.56
N ARG A 3 -19.35 8.23 -14.55
CA ARG A 3 -18.34 7.16 -14.50
C ARG A 3 -16.91 7.72 -14.32
N THR A 4 -16.53 8.70 -15.13
CA THR A 4 -15.20 9.33 -15.08
C THR A 4 -14.87 9.91 -13.71
N LYS A 5 -15.80 10.67 -13.11
CA LYS A 5 -15.55 11.22 -11.76
C LYS A 5 -15.39 10.11 -10.71
N GLY A 6 -16.19 9.05 -10.82
CA GLY A 6 -16.15 7.94 -9.87
C GLY A 6 -14.84 7.15 -9.96
N ALA A 7 -14.40 6.84 -11.17
CA ALA A 7 -13.10 6.21 -11.40
C ALA A 7 -11.94 7.09 -10.89
N ARG A 8 -11.96 8.41 -11.14
CA ARG A 8 -10.93 9.33 -10.60
C ARG A 8 -10.95 9.42 -9.07
N PHE A 9 -12.11 9.42 -8.41
CA PHE A 9 -12.18 9.31 -6.94
C PHE A 9 -11.58 7.99 -6.42
N ASN A 10 -11.87 6.88 -7.10
CA ASN A 10 -11.30 5.57 -6.76
C ASN A 10 -9.78 5.55 -6.92
N ALA A 11 -9.26 6.16 -8.00
CA ALA A 11 -7.82 6.31 -8.23
C ALA A 11 -7.15 7.09 -7.11
N SER A 12 -7.72 8.25 -6.74
CA SER A 12 -7.21 9.06 -5.63
C SER A 12 -7.13 8.25 -4.33
N LYS A 13 -8.23 7.57 -3.95
CA LYS A 13 -8.27 6.75 -2.73
C LYS A 13 -7.26 5.61 -2.75
N ARG A 14 -7.09 4.95 -3.88
CA ARG A 14 -6.14 3.84 -4.04
C ARG A 14 -4.71 4.34 -3.84
N LEU A 15 -4.34 5.45 -4.48
CA LEU A 15 -3.00 6.01 -4.39
C LEU A 15 -2.68 6.50 -2.96
N GLU A 16 -3.60 7.20 -2.30
CA GLU A 16 -3.46 7.56 -0.87
C GLU A 16 -3.23 6.32 0.01
N THR A 17 -4.02 5.27 -0.23
CA THR A 17 -3.92 4.04 0.56
C THR A 17 -2.59 3.32 0.32
N ARG A 18 -2.13 3.30 -0.94
CA ARG A 18 -0.84 2.70 -1.34
C ARG A 18 0.32 3.44 -0.69
N ASP A 19 0.32 4.77 -0.75
CA ASP A 19 1.36 5.61 -0.14
C ASP A 19 1.40 5.42 1.39
N ARG A 20 0.24 5.44 2.05
CA ARG A 20 0.14 5.18 3.50
C ARG A 20 0.67 3.80 3.89
N LYS A 21 0.33 2.76 3.12
CA LYS A 21 0.79 1.38 3.39
C LYS A 21 2.30 1.21 3.19
N ARG A 22 2.87 1.84 2.15
CA ARG A 22 4.32 1.87 1.92
C ARG A 22 5.04 2.58 3.05
N THR A 23 4.56 3.76 3.44
CA THR A 23 5.10 4.52 4.58
C THR A 23 5.08 3.70 5.87
N ALA A 24 3.96 3.03 6.15
CA ALA A 24 3.85 2.16 7.33
C ALA A 24 4.86 1.00 7.29
N THR A 25 4.98 0.32 6.15
CA THR A 25 5.94 -0.79 5.98
C THR A 25 7.37 -0.33 6.23
N THR A 26 7.76 0.81 5.65
CA THR A 26 9.08 1.43 5.88
C THR A 26 9.27 1.78 7.36
N ALA A 27 8.27 2.37 8.01
CA ALA A 27 8.35 2.73 9.43
C ALA A 27 8.53 1.51 10.34
N TYR A 28 7.78 0.43 10.09
CA TYR A 28 7.93 -0.83 10.85
C TYR A 28 9.30 -1.47 10.62
N ALA A 29 9.80 -1.50 9.38
CA ALA A 29 11.15 -1.99 9.09
C ALA A 29 12.22 -1.17 9.80
N SER A 30 12.09 0.17 9.82
CA SER A 30 13.02 1.05 10.52
C SER A 30 13.00 0.81 12.04
N ALA A 31 11.82 0.69 12.64
CA ALA A 31 11.68 0.36 14.06
C ALA A 31 12.28 -1.02 14.37
N ALA A 32 12.06 -2.01 13.51
CA ALA A 32 12.66 -3.33 13.63
C ALA A 32 14.19 -3.30 13.60
N VAL A 33 14.79 -2.53 12.68
CA VAL A 33 16.26 -2.33 12.64
C VAL A 33 16.77 -1.75 13.96
N ILE A 34 16.09 -0.75 14.53
CA ILE A 34 16.47 -0.16 15.82
C ILE A 34 16.40 -1.22 16.94
N ILE A 35 15.31 -1.97 17.03
CA ILE A 35 15.15 -3.02 18.05
C ILE A 35 16.24 -4.08 17.90
N LEU A 36 16.47 -4.57 16.68
CA LEU A 36 17.44 -5.61 16.39
C LEU A 36 18.87 -5.19 16.73
N THR A 37 19.23 -3.94 16.46
CA THR A 37 20.56 -3.39 16.79
C THR A 37 20.79 -3.20 18.28
N LEU A 38 19.73 -2.96 19.07
CA LEU A 38 19.84 -2.83 20.53
C LEU A 38 19.92 -4.18 21.26
N ILE A 39 19.37 -5.26 20.70
CA ILE A 39 19.34 -6.57 21.38
C ILE A 39 20.72 -7.02 21.88
N PRO A 40 21.79 -7.07 21.05
CA PRO A 40 23.10 -7.55 21.51
C PRO A 40 23.74 -6.65 22.57
N ALA A 41 23.34 -5.37 22.64
CA ALA A 41 23.86 -4.43 23.64
C ALA A 41 23.28 -4.69 25.04
N PHE A 42 22.07 -5.24 25.14
CA PHE A 42 21.38 -5.48 26.42
C PHE A 42 21.23 -6.95 26.78
N LEU A 43 21.28 -7.86 25.80
CA LEU A 43 21.09 -9.30 25.99
C LEU A 43 22.33 -10.04 25.49
N PRO A 44 23.09 -10.73 26.38
CA PRO A 44 24.20 -11.56 25.96
C PRO A 44 23.68 -12.66 25.04
N SER A 45 24.00 -12.53 23.75
CA SER A 45 23.42 -13.33 22.69
C SER A 45 24.49 -14.26 22.10
N PRO A 46 24.19 -15.55 21.87
CA PRO A 46 25.10 -16.46 21.18
C PRO A 46 25.48 -15.95 19.77
N PRO A 47 26.65 -16.35 19.24
CA PRO A 47 27.11 -15.90 17.92
C PRO A 47 26.12 -16.14 16.77
N PHE A 48 25.36 -17.24 16.82
CA PHE A 48 24.36 -17.55 15.79
C PHE A 48 23.18 -16.55 15.81
N ILE A 49 22.74 -16.11 16.99
CA ILE A 49 21.66 -15.11 17.14
C ILE A 49 22.15 -13.76 16.65
N VAL A 50 23.38 -13.38 17.00
CA VAL A 50 24.01 -12.14 16.51
C VAL A 50 24.13 -12.16 14.98
N GLY A 51 24.50 -13.30 14.39
CA GLY A 51 24.51 -13.49 12.93
C GLY A 51 23.14 -13.28 12.29
N ALA A 52 22.08 -13.86 12.87
CA ALA A 52 20.71 -13.69 12.40
C ALA A 52 20.22 -12.23 12.51
N ILE A 53 20.55 -11.55 13.62
CA ILE A 53 20.28 -10.12 13.84
C ILE A 53 20.94 -9.28 12.76
N ASN A 54 22.23 -9.50 12.49
CA ASN A 54 22.99 -8.73 11.49
C ASN A 54 22.42 -8.92 10.09
N LEU A 55 22.18 -10.18 9.69
CA LEU A 55 21.59 -10.49 8.38
C LEU A 55 20.21 -9.83 8.20
N THR A 56 19.35 -9.94 9.22
CA THR A 56 17.99 -9.37 9.19
C THR A 56 18.04 -7.84 9.15
N THR A 57 18.95 -7.23 9.90
CA THR A 57 19.17 -5.78 9.91
C THR A 57 19.58 -5.26 8.53
N VAL A 58 20.52 -5.94 7.86
CA VAL A 58 20.93 -5.60 6.50
C VAL A 58 19.76 -5.78 5.52
N ALA A 59 19.02 -6.89 5.60
CA ALA A 59 17.87 -7.14 4.75
C ALA A 59 16.78 -6.07 4.90
N PHE A 60 16.44 -5.67 6.13
CA PHE A 60 15.49 -4.60 6.38
C PHE A 60 16.00 -3.24 5.93
N SER A 61 17.30 -2.96 6.06
CA SER A 61 17.90 -1.72 5.55
C SER A 61 17.78 -1.62 4.02
N LEU A 62 18.01 -2.72 3.31
CA LEU A 62 17.81 -2.80 1.86
C LEU A 62 16.32 -2.62 1.49
N LEU A 63 15.41 -3.23 2.27
CA LEU A 63 13.96 -3.06 2.08
C LEU A 63 13.54 -1.59 2.28
N ILE A 64 14.02 -0.92 3.32
CA ILE A 64 13.76 0.50 3.59
C ILE A 64 14.22 1.35 2.41
N LEU A 65 15.44 1.10 1.91
CA LEU A 65 16.00 1.83 0.78
C LEU A 65 15.16 1.64 -0.49
N ALA A 66 14.86 0.39 -0.85
CA ALA A 66 14.05 0.08 -2.03
C ALA A 66 12.64 0.68 -1.93
N SER A 67 11.99 0.55 -0.76
CA SER A 67 10.68 1.13 -0.49
C SER A 67 10.67 2.66 -0.65
N SER A 68 11.68 3.34 -0.11
CA SER A 68 11.81 4.80 -0.18
C SER A 68 12.00 5.31 -1.62
N LEU A 69 12.80 4.60 -2.43
CA LEU A 69 12.99 4.90 -3.85
C LEU A 69 11.70 4.69 -4.66
N LEU A 70 10.99 3.59 -4.40
CA LEU A 70 9.71 3.29 -5.07
C LEU A 70 8.61 4.28 -4.68
N GLN A 71 8.57 4.71 -3.41
CA GLN A 71 7.62 5.71 -2.95
C GLN A 71 7.88 7.06 -3.63
N THR A 72 9.13 7.52 -3.64
CA THR A 72 9.52 8.79 -4.25
C THR A 72 9.26 8.81 -5.76
N SER A 73 9.63 7.75 -6.47
CA SER A 73 9.44 7.66 -7.93
C SER A 73 7.97 7.54 -8.35
N SER A 74 7.10 7.00 -7.49
CA SER A 74 5.69 6.81 -7.84
C SER A 74 4.87 8.10 -7.91
N ALA A 75 5.29 9.14 -7.18
CA ALA A 75 4.58 10.41 -7.03
C ALA A 75 3.09 10.23 -6.64
N ASP A 76 2.80 9.21 -5.81
CA ASP A 76 1.44 8.81 -5.44
C ASP A 76 0.62 9.95 -4.80
N PRO A 77 1.13 10.73 -3.84
CA PRO A 77 0.37 11.84 -3.24
C PRO A 77 -0.04 12.92 -4.27
N VAL A 78 0.87 13.27 -5.18
CA VAL A 78 0.62 14.30 -6.21
C VAL A 78 -0.44 13.81 -7.19
N LYS A 79 -0.33 12.57 -7.66
CA LYS A 79 -1.32 11.97 -8.55
C LYS A 79 -2.68 11.81 -7.87
N ALA A 80 -2.70 11.46 -6.59
CA ALA A 80 -3.94 11.34 -5.81
C ALA A 80 -4.68 12.68 -5.72
N ASP A 81 -3.96 13.77 -5.44
CA ASP A 81 -4.52 15.13 -5.41
C ASP A 81 -5.03 15.56 -6.79
N GLN A 82 -4.27 15.32 -7.87
CA GLN A 82 -4.71 15.61 -9.23
C GLN A 82 -6.00 14.86 -9.61
N PHE A 83 -6.10 13.57 -9.28
CA PHE A 83 -7.34 12.82 -9.50
C PHE A 83 -8.51 13.36 -8.68
N GLN A 84 -8.27 13.70 -7.42
CA GLN A 84 -9.29 14.25 -6.52
C GLN A 84 -9.84 15.58 -7.07
N ARG A 85 -8.96 16.52 -7.42
CA ARG A 85 -9.35 17.83 -7.95
C ARG A 85 -10.11 17.69 -9.27
N CYS A 86 -9.62 16.86 -10.18
CA CYS A 86 -10.35 16.60 -11.42
C CYS A 86 -11.74 16.01 -11.17
N ALA A 87 -11.84 15.03 -10.27
CA ALA A 87 -13.13 14.43 -9.94
C ALA A 87 -14.10 15.45 -9.34
N LEU A 88 -13.61 16.39 -8.52
CA LEU A 88 -14.39 17.49 -7.96
C LEU A 88 -14.87 18.45 -9.05
N GLU A 89 -14.02 18.84 -9.98
CA GLU A 89 -14.39 19.72 -11.11
C GLU A 89 -15.42 19.07 -12.02
N ILE A 90 -15.23 17.80 -12.41
CA ILE A 90 -16.22 17.04 -13.19
C ILE A 90 -17.55 16.94 -12.42
N ASN A 91 -17.49 16.78 -11.10
CA ASN A 91 -18.69 16.72 -10.27
C ASN A 91 -19.42 18.06 -10.20
N SER A 92 -18.71 19.19 -10.13
CA SER A 92 -19.28 20.53 -10.22
C SER A 92 -19.96 20.74 -11.57
N LEU A 93 -19.23 20.48 -12.66
CA LEU A 93 -19.74 20.61 -14.02
C LEU A 93 -21.01 19.77 -14.23
N ARG A 94 -21.03 18.54 -13.69
CA ARG A 94 -22.19 17.67 -13.74
C ARG A 94 -23.37 18.24 -12.93
N ARG A 95 -23.13 18.82 -11.75
CA ARG A 95 -24.20 19.41 -10.93
C ARG A 95 -24.82 20.60 -11.65
N GLU A 96 -23.99 21.46 -12.24
CA GLU A 96 -24.44 22.57 -13.07
C GLU A 96 -25.31 22.08 -14.24
N LEU A 97 -24.84 21.06 -14.98
CA LEU A 97 -25.60 20.48 -16.09
C LEU A 97 -26.95 19.88 -15.66
N ARG A 98 -27.00 19.22 -14.49
CA ARG A 98 -28.25 18.65 -13.96
C ARG A 98 -29.23 19.68 -13.41
N GLY A 99 -28.76 20.89 -13.13
CA GLY A 99 -29.60 22.00 -12.68
C GLY A 99 -30.27 22.76 -13.82
N LEU A 100 -29.92 22.46 -15.08
CA LEU A 100 -30.56 23.05 -16.25
C LEU A 100 -31.89 22.37 -16.54
N VAL A 101 -32.89 23.18 -16.88
CA VAL A 101 -34.24 22.72 -17.24
C VAL A 101 -34.34 22.43 -18.74
N ASP A 102 -33.61 23.20 -19.57
CA ASP A 102 -33.58 23.05 -21.03
C ASP A 102 -32.20 22.69 -21.54
N PHE A 103 -32.17 21.79 -22.54
CA PHE A 103 -30.95 21.34 -23.22
C PHE A 103 -31.06 21.68 -24.70
N ASP A 104 -30.29 22.67 -25.15
CA ASP A 104 -30.07 22.97 -26.56
C ASP A 104 -28.68 22.51 -27.02
N GLU A 105 -28.46 22.52 -28.32
CA GLU A 105 -27.18 22.13 -28.92
C GLU A 105 -26.02 22.99 -28.40
N GLY A 106 -26.26 24.29 -28.21
CA GLY A 106 -25.27 25.23 -27.65
C GLY A 106 -24.85 24.87 -26.22
N THR A 107 -25.79 24.43 -25.39
CA THR A 107 -25.52 23.97 -24.03
C THR A 107 -24.69 22.69 -24.05
N VAL A 108 -25.05 21.71 -24.88
CA VAL A 108 -24.29 20.46 -25.00
C VAL A 108 -22.86 20.73 -25.45
N ALA A 109 -22.67 21.58 -26.48
CA ALA A 109 -21.35 21.97 -26.96
C ALA A 109 -20.51 22.65 -25.88
N ARG A 110 -21.09 23.62 -25.15
CA ARG A 110 -20.42 24.34 -24.06
C ARG A 110 -19.96 23.41 -22.94
N TYR A 111 -20.82 22.50 -22.48
CA TYR A 111 -20.48 21.59 -21.38
C TYR A 111 -19.51 20.48 -21.82
N SER A 112 -19.56 20.07 -23.09
CA SER A 112 -18.59 19.13 -23.65
C SER A 112 -17.20 19.76 -23.73
N ALA A 113 -17.10 21.00 -24.23
CA ALA A 113 -15.83 21.74 -24.26
C ALA A 113 -15.24 21.92 -22.86
N ARG A 114 -16.05 22.36 -21.88
CA ARG A 114 -15.61 22.49 -20.48
C ARG A 114 -15.16 21.16 -19.88
N TYR A 115 -15.84 20.06 -20.21
CA TYR A 115 -15.44 18.74 -19.74
C TYR A 115 -14.08 18.32 -20.31
N ASP A 116 -13.84 18.56 -21.60
CA ASP A 116 -12.57 18.27 -22.25
C ASP A 116 -11.43 19.16 -21.70
N ASP A 117 -11.70 20.42 -21.42
CA ASP A 117 -10.74 21.34 -20.80
C ASP A 117 -10.33 20.88 -19.41
N ILE A 118 -11.27 20.38 -18.60
CA ILE A 118 -10.96 19.74 -17.33
C ILE A 118 -10.06 18.53 -17.57
N LEU A 119 -10.41 17.62 -18.49
CA LEU A 119 -9.59 16.44 -18.74
C LEU A 119 -8.17 16.77 -19.22
N ARG A 120 -8.01 17.80 -20.07
CA ARG A 120 -6.71 18.27 -20.56
C ARG A 120 -5.87 18.92 -19.46
N SER A 121 -6.51 19.58 -18.50
CA SER A 121 -5.82 20.22 -17.36
C SER A 121 -5.16 19.20 -16.43
N TYR A 122 -5.65 17.96 -16.43
CA TYR A 122 -5.10 16.86 -15.63
C TYR A 122 -4.52 15.77 -16.54
N ASN A 123 -3.23 15.89 -16.87
CA ASN A 123 -2.49 14.99 -17.78
C ASN A 123 -2.14 13.61 -17.18
N ILE A 124 -3.08 12.99 -16.46
CA ILE A 124 -2.94 11.64 -15.89
C ILE A 124 -4.25 10.87 -16.07
N ASN A 125 -4.13 9.56 -16.34
CA ASN A 125 -5.25 8.64 -16.43
C ASN A 125 -5.23 7.64 -15.29
N HIS A 126 -6.42 7.27 -14.84
CA HIS A 126 -6.60 6.23 -13.83
C HIS A 126 -6.30 4.85 -14.43
N ASP A 127 -6.08 3.85 -13.58
CA ASP A 127 -5.86 2.47 -14.04
C ASP A 127 -7.22 1.77 -14.20
N ASP A 128 -7.25 0.64 -14.93
CA ASP A 128 -8.49 -0.10 -15.19
C ASP A 128 -9.20 -0.54 -13.91
N VAL A 129 -8.43 -0.92 -12.88
CA VAL A 129 -8.95 -1.34 -11.58
C VAL A 129 -9.77 -0.24 -10.87
N ASP A 130 -9.56 1.04 -11.19
CA ASP A 130 -10.38 2.15 -10.65
C ASP A 130 -11.78 2.17 -11.25
N ASN A 131 -11.84 1.88 -12.56
CA ASN A 131 -13.08 1.78 -13.29
C ASN A 131 -13.81 0.48 -12.95
N GLU A 132 -13.10 -0.64 -12.79
CA GLU A 132 -13.67 -1.89 -12.27
C GLU A 132 -14.28 -1.69 -10.89
N LYS A 133 -13.54 -1.06 -9.96
CA LYS A 133 -14.05 -0.71 -8.64
C LYS A 133 -15.30 0.16 -8.73
N TYR A 134 -15.34 1.14 -9.64
CA TYR A 134 -16.53 1.95 -9.85
C TYR A 134 -17.74 1.11 -10.30
N ARG A 135 -17.54 0.20 -11.26
CA ARG A 135 -18.62 -0.68 -11.75
C ARG A 135 -19.12 -1.63 -10.65
N LEU A 136 -18.22 -2.18 -9.84
CA LEU A 136 -18.55 -3.02 -8.69
C LEU A 136 -19.39 -2.28 -7.64
N GLU A 137 -19.19 -0.97 -7.48
CA GLU A 137 -19.94 -0.11 -6.56
C GLU A 137 -21.31 0.32 -7.11
N HIS A 138 -21.57 0.13 -8.41
CA HIS A 138 -22.80 0.55 -9.09
C HIS A 138 -23.38 -0.59 -9.95
N PRO A 139 -23.75 -1.73 -9.34
CA PRO A 139 -24.21 -2.92 -10.09
C PRO A 139 -25.51 -2.67 -10.86
N ASP A 140 -26.35 -1.73 -10.41
CA ASP A 140 -27.57 -1.27 -11.07
C ASP A 140 -27.29 -0.60 -12.44
N GLU A 141 -26.14 0.06 -12.59
CA GLU A 141 -25.72 0.69 -13.85
C GLU A 141 -25.02 -0.30 -14.81
N PHE A 142 -24.51 -1.41 -14.29
CA PHE A 142 -23.69 -2.37 -15.05
C PHE A 142 -24.11 -3.83 -14.80
N PRO A 143 -25.35 -4.22 -15.17
CA PRO A 143 -25.89 -5.56 -14.90
C PRO A 143 -25.18 -6.71 -15.65
N ALA A 144 -24.39 -6.40 -16.69
CA ALA A 144 -23.73 -7.38 -17.56
C ALA A 144 -22.40 -7.93 -17.01
N PHE A 145 -22.21 -7.98 -15.69
CA PHE A 145 -21.06 -8.68 -15.12
C PHE A 145 -21.36 -10.18 -15.09
N THR A 146 -20.57 -10.97 -15.82
CA THR A 146 -20.52 -12.40 -15.54
C THR A 146 -19.95 -12.62 -14.15
N ALA A 147 -20.35 -13.70 -13.47
CA ALA A 147 -19.84 -14.00 -12.12
C ALA A 147 -18.31 -14.16 -12.08
N GLU A 148 -17.68 -14.51 -13.20
CA GLU A 148 -16.23 -14.64 -13.33
C GLU A 148 -15.52 -13.28 -13.47
N GLU A 149 -16.10 -12.33 -14.20
CA GLU A 149 -15.56 -10.96 -14.27
C GLU A 149 -15.64 -10.24 -12.92
N ASP A 150 -16.70 -10.47 -12.14
CA ASP A 150 -16.85 -9.88 -10.79
C ASP A 150 -15.78 -10.42 -9.84
N LYS A 151 -15.52 -11.73 -9.87
CA LYS A 151 -14.44 -12.36 -9.10
C LYS A 151 -13.07 -11.83 -9.51
N SER A 152 -12.80 -11.69 -10.81
CA SER A 152 -11.53 -11.17 -11.31
C SER A 152 -11.29 -9.73 -10.83
N ALA A 153 -12.27 -8.85 -11.01
CA ALA A 153 -12.19 -7.46 -10.58
C ALA A 153 -11.98 -7.34 -9.06
N ARG A 154 -12.70 -8.13 -8.25
CA ARG A 154 -12.49 -8.19 -6.79
C ARG A 154 -11.08 -8.66 -6.45
N ARG A 155 -10.56 -9.65 -7.17
CA ARG A 155 -9.21 -10.18 -6.95
C ARG A 155 -8.17 -9.10 -7.23
N ASP A 156 -8.30 -8.35 -8.32
CA ASP A 156 -7.34 -7.33 -8.70
C ASP A 156 -7.35 -6.11 -7.77
N VAL A 157 -8.53 -5.70 -7.29
CA VAL A 157 -8.68 -4.71 -6.22
C VAL A 157 -8.01 -5.16 -4.91
N ASN A 158 -8.10 -6.46 -4.58
CA ASN A 158 -7.61 -6.98 -3.29
C ASN A 158 -6.13 -7.37 -3.28
N LYS A 159 -5.56 -7.83 -4.40
CA LYS A 159 -4.14 -8.25 -4.50
C LYS A 159 -3.17 -7.19 -3.99
N GLN A 160 -3.40 -5.92 -4.33
CA GLN A 160 -2.52 -4.83 -3.91
C GLN A 160 -2.51 -4.61 -2.39
N LYS A 161 -3.63 -4.87 -1.70
CA LYS A 161 -3.73 -4.70 -0.25
C LYS A 161 -2.97 -5.80 0.50
N ALA A 162 -3.08 -7.03 0.03
CA ALA A 162 -2.54 -8.21 0.69
C ALA A 162 -1.00 -8.21 0.72
N ALA A 163 -0.34 -7.74 -0.34
CA ALA A 163 1.13 -7.74 -0.41
C ALA A 163 1.78 -6.91 0.71
N PHE A 164 1.28 -5.71 0.98
CA PHE A 164 1.82 -4.84 2.04
C PHE A 164 1.51 -5.33 3.45
N GLU A 165 0.32 -5.91 3.64
CA GLU A 165 -0.08 -6.52 4.92
C GLU A 165 0.79 -7.73 5.23
N LEU A 166 1.03 -8.59 4.23
CA LEU A 166 1.95 -9.72 4.34
C LEU A 166 3.36 -9.25 4.69
N ALA A 167 3.90 -8.27 3.95
CA ALA A 167 5.24 -7.74 4.21
C ALA A 167 5.37 -7.16 5.64
N THR A 168 4.39 -6.36 6.07
CA THR A 168 4.37 -5.77 7.42
C THR A 168 4.29 -6.86 8.50
N SER A 169 3.42 -7.86 8.31
CA SER A 169 3.30 -8.98 9.25
C SER A 169 4.60 -9.79 9.33
N ALA A 170 5.26 -10.04 8.21
CA ALA A 170 6.52 -10.76 8.17
C ALA A 170 7.64 -10.00 8.91
N ILE A 171 7.72 -8.68 8.73
CA ILE A 171 8.66 -7.82 9.48
C ILE A 171 8.42 -7.98 10.98
N ILE A 172 7.17 -7.78 11.44
CA ILE A 172 6.82 -7.84 12.86
C ILE A 172 7.11 -9.23 13.44
N SER A 173 6.65 -10.30 12.78
CA SER A 173 6.84 -11.67 13.25
C SER A 173 8.31 -12.07 13.29
N LEU A 174 9.10 -11.70 12.29
CA LEU A 174 10.53 -12.01 12.26
C LEU A 174 11.28 -11.27 13.37
N THR A 175 11.01 -9.98 13.56
CA THR A 175 11.59 -9.19 14.66
C THR A 175 11.23 -9.76 16.02
N ALA A 176 9.94 -10.06 16.24
CA ALA A 176 9.48 -10.64 17.50
C ALA A 176 10.11 -12.02 17.77
N GLY A 177 10.23 -12.87 16.74
CA GLY A 177 10.87 -14.17 16.84
C GLY A 177 12.34 -14.09 17.22
N ILE A 178 13.10 -13.19 16.57
CA ILE A 178 14.52 -12.98 16.89
C ILE A 178 14.68 -12.41 18.31
N ALA A 179 13.85 -11.44 18.70
CA ALA A 179 13.86 -10.86 20.04
C ALA A 179 13.56 -11.91 21.12
N ALA A 180 12.55 -12.76 20.90
CA ALA A 180 12.19 -13.84 21.81
C ALA A 180 13.32 -14.87 21.92
N ALA A 181 13.96 -15.24 20.80
CA ALA A 181 15.09 -16.17 20.80
C ALA A 181 16.29 -15.60 21.56
N ALA A 182 16.60 -14.32 21.39
CA ALA A 182 17.67 -13.64 22.12
C ALA A 182 17.38 -13.59 23.63
N ALA A 183 16.15 -13.23 24.02
CA ALA A 183 15.73 -13.22 25.42
C ALA A 183 15.77 -14.62 26.05
N ALA A 184 15.32 -15.65 25.33
CA ALA A 184 15.39 -17.03 25.80
C ALA A 184 16.84 -17.50 26.00
N ALA A 185 17.74 -17.17 25.07
CA ALA A 185 19.16 -17.50 25.18
C ALA A 185 19.87 -16.78 26.33
N ALA A 186 19.46 -15.55 26.64
CA ALA A 186 19.98 -14.77 27.76
C ALA A 186 19.37 -15.16 29.14
N SER A 187 18.38 -16.06 29.16
CA SER A 187 17.78 -16.54 30.41
C SER A 187 18.67 -17.57 31.12
N PRO A 188 18.55 -17.77 32.45
CA PRO A 188 19.32 -18.78 33.19
C PRO A 188 19.11 -20.22 32.67
N PHE A 189 17.96 -20.48 32.05
CA PHE A 189 17.66 -21.74 31.37
C PHE A 189 18.37 -21.83 30.00
N GLY A 190 18.43 -20.70 29.27
CA GLY A 190 19.14 -20.58 28.01
C GLY A 190 20.64 -20.82 28.14
N GLU A 191 21.27 -20.28 29.19
CA GLU A 191 22.69 -20.53 29.49
C GLU A 191 22.99 -22.03 29.65
N ARG A 192 22.14 -22.75 30.40
CA ARG A 192 22.30 -24.21 30.60
C ARG A 192 22.11 -25.00 29.30
N LEU A 193 21.18 -24.59 28.44
CA LEU A 193 20.91 -25.27 27.17
C LEU A 193 22.03 -25.02 26.15
N VAL A 194 22.55 -23.79 26.09
CA VAL A 194 23.73 -23.44 25.27
C VAL A 194 24.96 -24.20 25.73
N GLU A 195 25.16 -24.36 27.03
CA GLU A 195 26.27 -25.14 27.57
C GLU A 195 26.14 -26.64 27.24
N LEU A 196 24.93 -27.18 27.28
CA LEU A 196 24.63 -28.57 26.94
C LEU A 196 24.85 -28.85 25.44
N VAL A 197 24.44 -27.92 24.55
CA VAL A 197 24.71 -28.00 23.11
C VAL A 197 26.21 -27.88 22.81
N LYS A 198 26.92 -26.96 23.47
CA LYS A 198 28.39 -26.86 23.34
C LYS A 198 29.08 -28.16 23.73
N ARG A 199 28.66 -28.80 24.81
CA ARG A 199 29.21 -30.10 25.26
C ARG A 199 28.95 -31.23 24.27
N LEU A 200 27.78 -31.25 23.62
CA LEU A 200 27.43 -32.24 22.60
C LEU A 200 28.18 -32.05 21.28
N LEU A 201 28.53 -30.81 20.91
CA LEU A 201 29.28 -30.50 19.69
C LEU A 201 30.81 -30.61 19.85
N SER A 202 31.29 -30.73 21.09
CA SER A 202 32.72 -30.90 21.42
C SER A 202 33.16 -32.36 21.64
N GLN A 203 32.26 -33.33 21.42
CA GLN A 203 32.55 -34.76 21.34
C GLN A 203 32.56 -35.21 19.87
#